data_AF-A0A7X8L4L5-F1
#
_entry.id   AF-A0A7X8L4L5-F1
#
_cell.length_a   1.000
_cell.length_b   1.000
_cell.length_c   1.000
_cell.angle_alpha   90.00
_cell.angle_beta   90.00
_cell.angle_gamma   90.00
#
_symmetry.space_group_name_H-M   'P 1'
#
loop_
_entity.id
_entity.type
_entity.pdbx_description
1 polymer ?
#
loop_
_entity_poly.entity_id
_entity_poly.type
_entity_poly.pdbx_seq_one_letter_code
_entity_poly.pdbx_strand_id
1 'polypeptide(L)' 'METIVCDIVKNRMERDFNEALKILGLFVSELRFENSVGMSVVLELSVDEGDSNCA' A
#
# COMPACT_ATOMS: atom_id res chain seq x y z
N MET A 1 19.97 -4.32 -4.71
CA MET A 1 20.21 -4.62 -3.29
C MET A 1 19.27 -3.71 -2.51
N GLU A 2 18.06 -4.17 -2.24
CA GLU A 2 17.17 -3.47 -1.31
C GLU A 2 17.87 -3.44 0.04
N THR A 3 18.03 -2.26 0.61
CA THR A 3 18.65 -2.12 1.93
C THR A 3 17.61 -2.47 2.98
N ILE A 4 18.02 -3.01 4.13
CA ILE A 4 17.13 -3.28 5.28
C ILE A 4 16.25 -2.06 5.62
N VAL A 5 16.75 -0.85 5.37
CA VAL A 5 16.01 0.40 5.54
C VAL A 5 14.82 0.51 4.57
N CYS A 6 15.00 0.15 3.30
CA CYS A 6 13.93 0.13 2.29
C CYS A 6 12.81 -0.85 2.71
N ASP A 7 13.17 -2.03 3.22
CA ASP A 7 12.19 -3.03 3.68
C ASP A 7 11.41 -2.55 4.91
N ILE A 8 12.08 -1.89 5.86
CA ILE A 8 11.42 -1.28 7.02
C ILE A 8 10.45 -0.18 6.59
N VAL A 9 10.86 0.68 5.65
CA VAL A 9 10.00 1.75 5.12
C VAL A 9 8.81 1.15 4.38
N LYS A 10 9.03 0.12 3.57
CA LYS A 10 7.99 -0.61 2.85
C LYS A 10 6.93 -1.17 3.80
N ASN A 11 7.36 -1.91 4.81
CA ASN A 11 6.46 -2.55 5.78
C ASN A 11 5.69 -1.52 6.61
N ARG A 12 6.32 -0.40 6.97
CA ARG A 12 5.63 0.69 7.69
C ARG A 12 4.59 1.36 6.81
N MET A 13 4.94 1.71 5.57
CA MET A 13 4.01 2.31 4.62
C MET A 13 2.81 1.39 4.36
N GLU A 14 3.05 0.12 4.10
CA GLU A 14 1.97 -0.85 3.83
C GLU A 14 1.00 -0.95 5.01
N ARG A 15 1.50 -1.01 6.24
CA ARG A 15 0.65 -1.00 7.44
C ARG A 15 -0.13 0.29 7.58
N ASP A 16 0.54 1.43 7.46
CA ASP A 16 -0.08 2.74 7.67
C ASP A 16 -1.16 3.01 6.60
N PHE A 17 -0.92 2.62 5.34
CA PHE A 17 -1.94 2.66 4.28
C PHE A 17 -3.11 1.72 4.56
N ASN A 18 -2.83 0.47 4.94
CA ASN A 18 -3.89 -0.50 5.25
C ASN A 18 -4.76 -0.03 6.42
N GLU A 19 -4.17 0.53 7.48
CA GLU A 19 -4.93 1.10 8.60
C GLU A 19 -5.81 2.28 8.17
N ALA A 20 -5.29 3.18 7.34
CA ALA A 20 -6.03 4.34 6.86
C ALA A 20 -7.16 3.97 5.87
N LEU A 21 -6.93 2.98 5.01
CA LEU A 21 -7.85 2.54 3.96
C LEU A 21 -8.91 1.55 4.46
N LYS A 22 -8.70 0.94 5.63
CA LYS A 22 -9.63 -0.01 6.24
C LYS A 22 -11.05 0.53 6.39
N ILE A 23 -11.20 1.82 6.71
CA ILE A 23 -12.53 2.45 6.85
C ILE A 23 -13.30 2.52 5.52
N LEU A 24 -12.58 2.45 4.40
CA LEU A 24 -13.13 2.46 3.04
C LEU A 24 -13.31 1.03 2.50
N GLY A 25 -13.05 -0.02 3.28
CA GLY A 25 -13.02 -1.40 2.80
C GLY A 25 -11.90 -1.68 1.80
N LEU A 26 -10.88 -0.81 1.77
CA LEU A 26 -9.75 -0.89 0.86
C LEU A 26 -8.51 -1.41 1.59
N PHE A 27 -7.66 -2.14 0.85
CA PHE A 27 -6.35 -2.57 1.31
C PHE A 27 -5.32 -2.47 0.18
N VAL A 28 -4.04 -2.39 0.53
CA VAL A 28 -2.91 -2.41 -0.39
C VAL A 28 -2.67 -3.84 -0.83
N SER A 29 -2.85 -4.13 -2.12
CA SER A 29 -2.50 -5.43 -2.72
C SER A 29 -1.05 -5.48 -3.18
N GLU A 30 -0.47 -4.33 -3.54
CA GLU A 30 0.93 -4.25 -3.92
C GLU A 30 1.55 -2.87 -3.66
N LEU A 31 2.84 -2.85 -3.28
CA LEU A 31 3.62 -1.63 -3.09
C LEU A 31 4.98 -1.77 -3.79
N ARG A 32 5.25 -0.88 -4.74
CA ARG A 32 6.50 -0.84 -5.53
C ARG A 32 7.20 0.51 -5.36
N PHE A 33 8.52 0.46 -5.18
CA PHE A 33 9.36 1.66 -5.23
C PHE A 33 9.95 1.79 -6.64
N GLU A 34 9.68 2.92 -7.29
CA GLU A 34 10.25 3.24 -8.59
C GLU A 34 11.25 4.39 -8.44
N ASN A 35 12.40 4.22 -9.09
CA ASN A 35 13.54 5.16 -9.06
C ASN A 35 13.72 5.91 -10.39
N SER A 36 12.75 5.85 -11.30
CA SER A 36 12.84 6.33 -12.67
C SER A 36 12.88 7.87 -12.78
N VAL A 37 12.32 8.61 -11.82
CA VAL A 37 12.23 10.09 -11.86
C VAL A 37 12.57 10.74 -10.50
N GLY A 38 13.13 9.96 -9.57
CA GLY A 38 13.16 10.27 -8.13
C GLY A 38 12.48 9.17 -7.33
N MET A 39 12.59 9.19 -6.01
CA MET A 39 11.99 8.16 -5.15
C MET A 39 10.46 8.28 -5.22
N SER A 40 9.82 7.37 -5.94
CA SER A 40 8.37 7.31 -6.13
C SER A 40 7.82 5.98 -5.61
N VAL A 41 6.60 6.01 -5.10
CA VAL A 41 5.91 4.84 -4.54
C VAL A 41 4.64 4.63 -5.34
N VAL A 42 4.52 3.45 -5.96
CA VAL A 42 3.32 3.01 -6.67
C VAL A 42 2.58 2.04 -5.76
N LEU A 43 1.31 2.34 -5.50
CA LEU A 43 0.41 1.54 -4.67
C LEU A 43 -0.69 0.95 -5.55
N GLU A 44 -0.91 -0.35 -5.43
CA GLU A 44 -2.08 -1.03 -5.97
C GLU A 44 -3.06 -1.29 -4.82
N LEU A 45 -4.33 -0.93 -5.03
CA LEU A 45 -5.38 -1.07 -4.04
C LEU A 45 -6.41 -2.11 -4.50
N SER A 46 -6.89 -2.88 -3.55
CA SER A 46 -7.98 -3.84 -3.71
C SER A 46 -9.09 -3.57 -2.70
N VAL A 47 -10.29 -4.03 -3.01
CA VAL A 47 -11.48 -3.92 -2.15
C VAL A 47 -11.76 -5.28 -1.54
N ASP A 48 -12.11 -5.33 -0.27
CA ASP A 48 -12.65 -6.55 0.34
C ASP A 48 -14.11 -6.73 -0.10
N GLU A 49 -14.38 -7.72 -0.95
CA GLU A 49 -15.70 -7.99 -1.54
C GLU A 49 -16.76 -8.41 -0.47
N GLY A 50 -16.34 -8.64 0.78
CA GLY A 50 -17.24 -9.01 1.89
C GLY A 50 -18.19 -7.90 2.38
N ASP A 51 -17.96 -6.65 2.00
CA ASP A 51 -18.72 -5.47 2.47
C ASP A 51 -19.17 -4.57 1.30
N SER A 52 -19.44 -5.16 0.13
CA SER A 52 -19.95 -4.44 -1.03
C SER A 52 -21.41 -4.01 -0.83
N ASN A 53 -21.61 -2.98 -0.01
CA ASN A 53 -22.82 -2.16 0.03
C ASN A 53 -22.42 -0.73 -0.38
N CYS A 54 -21.95 -0.58 -1.62
CA CYS A 54 -21.93 0.71 -2.29
C CYS A 54 -23.37 1.07 -2.64
N ALA A 55 -24.10 1.67 -1.68
CA ALA A 55 -25.37 2.33 -1.88
C ALA A 55 -25.16 3.85 -2.02
#